data_AF-A0A5H5B9B5-F1
#
_entry.id   AF-A0A5H5B9B5-F1
#
_cell.length_a   1.000
_cell.length_b   1.000
_cell.length_c   1.000
_cell.angle_alpha   90.00
_cell.angle_beta   90.00
_cell.angle_gamma   90.00
#
_symmetry.space_group_name_H-M   'P 1'
#
loop_
_entity.id
_entity.type
_entity.pdbx_description
1 polymer ?
#
loop_
_entity_poly.entity_id
_entity_poly.type
_entity_poly.pdbx_seq_one_letter_code
_entity_poly.pdbx_strand_id
1 'polypeptide(L)'
;MIYITSKRDGFWRCGIAHSETTTAYPDDRFTPDELARLEAEPMLIVSRDAPGDAGAGEQIQALKSALQKAEADVDHLSGQVLTLQKQVSDLTEERTAAEDERDSLAAKLTAMTKERDTLKAAAKVKAKGDTLAEEKK
;
A
#
# COMPACT_ATOMS: atom_id res chain seq x y z
N MET A 1 28.15 -29.69 12.30
CA MET A 1 28.90 -30.56 13.24
C MET A 1 27.90 -31.30 14.10
N ILE A 2 28.16 -32.58 14.41
CA ILE A 2 27.28 -33.43 15.23
C ILE A 2 27.94 -33.68 16.59
N TYR A 3 27.24 -33.41 17.67
CA TYR A 3 27.69 -33.69 19.04
C TYR A 3 26.90 -34.84 19.63
N ILE A 4 27.60 -35.85 20.12
CA ILE A 4 26.97 -37.02 20.73
C ILE A 4 27.51 -37.25 22.13
N THR A 5 26.60 -37.43 23.07
CA THR A 5 26.88 -37.78 24.47
C THR A 5 26.06 -39.00 24.86
N SER A 6 26.69 -40.00 25.47
CA SER A 6 25.97 -41.16 26.02
C SER A 6 25.58 -40.94 27.47
N LYS A 7 24.42 -41.44 27.89
CA LYS A 7 24.02 -41.50 29.30
C LYS A 7 24.70 -42.64 30.07
N ARG A 8 25.32 -43.59 29.36
CA ARG A 8 26.08 -44.72 29.93
C ARG A 8 27.41 -44.84 29.23
N ASP A 9 28.49 -44.81 29.98
CA ASP A 9 29.82 -44.91 29.39
C ASP A 9 30.01 -46.22 28.61
N GLY A 10 30.69 -46.11 27.46
CA GLY A 10 30.95 -47.23 26.55
C GLY A 10 29.69 -47.79 25.85
N PHE A 11 28.62 -47.02 25.72
CA PHE A 11 27.40 -47.48 25.04
C PHE A 11 27.61 -47.63 23.53
N TRP A 12 27.32 -48.82 22.99
CA TRP A 12 27.66 -49.16 21.61
C TRP A 12 26.46 -49.03 20.65
N ARG A 13 26.58 -48.14 19.66
CA ARG A 13 25.64 -48.00 18.52
C ARG A 13 26.36 -47.60 17.25
N CYS A 14 25.77 -47.92 16.09
CA CYS A 14 26.28 -47.56 14.76
C CYS A 14 27.80 -47.80 14.59
N GLY A 15 28.30 -48.93 15.10
CA GLY A 15 29.69 -49.36 14.95
C GLY A 15 30.70 -48.66 15.88
N ILE A 16 30.28 -47.76 16.77
CA ILE A 16 31.17 -47.02 17.68
C ILE A 16 30.69 -47.08 19.13
N ALA A 17 31.63 -47.00 20.07
CA ALA A 17 31.32 -46.83 21.49
C ALA A 17 31.22 -45.33 21.80
N HIS A 18 30.11 -44.92 22.40
CA HIS A 18 29.86 -43.56 22.85
C HIS A 18 30.18 -43.43 24.34
N SER A 19 30.97 -42.42 24.68
CA SER A 19 31.32 -42.08 26.06
C SER A 19 30.30 -41.13 26.70
N GLU A 20 30.38 -41.00 28.02
CA GLU A 20 29.69 -39.95 28.77
C GLU A 20 30.24 -38.54 28.49
N THR A 21 31.42 -38.46 27.87
CA THR A 21 31.98 -37.20 27.38
C THR A 21 31.44 -36.88 25.99
N THR A 22 30.97 -35.64 25.81
CA THR A 22 30.51 -35.12 24.52
C THR A 22 31.61 -35.21 23.47
N THR A 23 31.34 -35.94 22.39
CA THR A 23 32.26 -36.08 21.26
C THR A 23 31.70 -35.39 20.02
N ALA A 24 32.53 -34.59 19.35
CA ALA A 24 32.18 -33.91 18.12
C ALA A 24 32.56 -34.77 16.90
N TYR A 25 31.62 -34.93 15.97
CA TYR A 25 31.77 -35.64 14.71
C TYR A 25 31.43 -34.72 13.54
N PRO A 26 32.12 -34.87 12.39
CA PRO A 26 31.72 -34.24 11.14
C PRO A 26 30.30 -34.63 10.70
N ASP A 27 29.60 -33.76 9.96
CA ASP A 27 28.21 -34.01 9.52
C ASP A 27 28.08 -35.17 8.52
N ASP A 28 29.17 -35.51 7.83
CA ASP A 28 29.27 -36.61 6.87
C ASP A 28 29.71 -37.94 7.50
N ARG A 29 29.98 -37.97 8.81
CA ARG A 29 30.44 -39.19 9.50
C ARG A 29 29.37 -40.28 9.54
N PHE A 30 28.10 -39.92 9.66
CA PHE A 30 27.00 -40.86 9.78
C PHE A 30 26.11 -40.73 8.55
N THR A 31 25.69 -41.86 7.99
CA THR A 31 24.64 -41.85 6.97
C THR A 31 23.32 -41.33 7.56
N PRO A 32 22.40 -40.79 6.74
CA PRO A 32 21.10 -40.32 7.24
C PRO A 32 20.35 -41.38 8.07
N ASP A 33 20.42 -42.64 7.66
CA ASP A 33 19.78 -43.76 8.36
C ASP A 33 20.47 -44.10 9.69
N GLU A 34 21.81 -44.00 9.76
CA GLU A 34 22.55 -44.16 11.01
C GLU A 34 22.27 -43.03 11.98
N LEU A 35 22.19 -41.81 11.46
CA LEU A 35 21.88 -40.63 12.26
C LEU A 35 20.48 -40.69 12.83
N ALA A 36 19.48 -41.09 12.02
CA ALA A 36 18.12 -41.30 12.50
C ALA A 36 18.04 -42.34 13.62
N ARG A 37 18.85 -43.42 13.53
CA ARG A 37 18.97 -44.41 14.61
C ARG A 37 19.63 -43.85 15.86
N LEU A 38 20.62 -42.98 15.72
CA LEU A 38 21.29 -42.33 16.85
C LEU A 38 20.36 -41.31 17.54
N GLU A 39 19.59 -40.55 16.78
CA GLU A 39 18.60 -39.58 17.31
C GLU A 39 17.39 -40.27 17.97
N ALA A 40 17.01 -41.47 17.49
CA ALA A 40 15.92 -42.26 18.08
C ALA A 40 16.32 -43.05 19.33
N GLU A 41 17.61 -43.14 19.66
CA GLU A 41 18.11 -43.96 20.76
C GLU A 41 18.01 -43.21 22.11
N PRO A 42 17.19 -43.67 23.08
CA PRO A 42 16.96 -42.95 24.34
C PRO A 42 18.19 -42.78 25.23
N MET A 43 19.21 -43.62 25.02
CA MET A 43 20.47 -43.60 25.75
C MET A 43 21.49 -42.58 25.21
N LEU A 44 21.23 -41.97 24.06
CA LEU A 44 22.09 -40.97 23.43
C LEU A 44 21.43 -39.59 23.44
N ILE A 45 22.25 -38.55 23.58
CA ILE A 45 21.88 -37.16 23.35
C ILE A 45 22.64 -36.73 22.11
N VAL A 46 21.92 -36.43 21.03
CA VAL A 46 22.47 -35.98 19.75
C VAL A 46 22.07 -34.53 19.54
N SER A 47 23.04 -33.64 19.40
CA SER A 47 22.85 -32.25 19.01
C SER A 47 23.55 -31.98 17.69
N ARG A 48 22.99 -31.10 16.87
CA ARG A 48 23.60 -30.67 15.61
C ARG A 48 23.75 -29.17 15.64
N ASP A 49 24.91 -28.69 15.23
CA ASP A 49 24.98 -27.33 14.71
C ASP A 49 24.08 -27.31 13.48
N ALA A 50 23.10 -26.40 13.44
CA ALA A 50 22.34 -26.18 12.22
C ALA A 50 23.35 -25.98 11.07
N PRO A 51 23.17 -26.63 9.90
CA PRO A 51 24.04 -26.38 8.77
C PRO A 51 24.08 -24.87 8.60
N GLY A 52 25.28 -24.28 8.73
CA GLY A 52 25.46 -22.84 8.78
C GLY A 52 24.65 -22.23 7.66
N ASP A 53 23.68 -21.42 8.04
CA ASP A 53 22.63 -20.91 7.19
C ASP A 53 23.22 -19.84 6.25
N ALA A 54 24.05 -20.31 5.31
CA ALA A 54 24.76 -19.47 4.35
C ALA A 54 23.76 -18.72 3.46
N GLY A 55 22.52 -19.20 3.36
CA GLY A 55 21.40 -18.54 2.70
C GLY A 55 20.66 -17.53 3.58
N ALA A 56 20.56 -17.72 4.89
CA ALA A 56 19.86 -16.77 5.75
C ALA A 56 20.48 -15.37 5.75
N GLY A 57 21.81 -15.25 5.66
CA GLY A 57 22.46 -13.93 5.55
C GLY A 57 22.00 -13.15 4.32
N GLU A 58 21.96 -13.82 3.17
CA GLU A 58 21.51 -13.26 1.90
C GLU A 58 20.00 -12.97 1.90
N GLN A 59 19.21 -13.88 2.48
CA GLN A 59 17.76 -13.72 2.60
C GLN A 59 17.39 -12.57 3.57
N ILE A 60 18.12 -12.42 4.68
CA ILE A 60 17.98 -11.29 5.61
C ILE A 60 18.37 -9.98 4.91
N GLN A 61 19.43 -9.97 4.10
CA GLN A 61 19.84 -8.78 3.37
C GLN A 61 18.79 -8.39 2.31
N ALA A 62 18.28 -9.36 1.55
CA ALA A 62 17.21 -9.14 0.58
C ALA A 62 15.93 -8.59 1.24
N LEU A 63 15.54 -9.16 2.39
CA LEU A 63 14.38 -8.68 3.16
C LEU A 63 14.59 -7.26 3.69
N LYS A 64 15.80 -6.92 4.14
CA LYS A 64 16.12 -5.53 4.56
C LYS A 64 16.03 -4.55 3.40
N SER A 65 16.57 -4.89 2.24
CA SER A 65 16.46 -4.03 1.05
C SER A 65 15.01 -3.87 0.59
N ALA A 66 14.22 -4.94 0.64
CA ALA A 66 12.79 -4.88 0.34
C ALA A 66 12.02 -3.99 1.34
N LEU A 67 12.35 -4.08 2.64
CA LEU A 67 11.77 -3.24 3.67
C LEU A 67 12.09 -1.76 3.43
N GLN A 68 13.35 -1.42 3.17
CA GLN A 68 13.77 -0.04 2.85
C GLN A 68 13.04 0.51 1.62
N LYS A 69 12.85 -0.32 0.58
CA LYS A 69 12.08 0.08 -0.59
C LYS A 69 10.61 0.34 -0.23
N ALA A 70 10.00 -0.55 0.56
CA ALA A 70 8.62 -0.39 0.99
C ALA A 70 8.42 0.87 1.85
N GLU A 71 9.37 1.19 2.72
CA GLU A 71 9.38 2.43 3.51
C GLU A 71 9.41 3.67 2.60
N ALA A 72 10.31 3.69 1.61
CA ALA A 72 10.39 4.78 0.64
C ALA A 72 9.11 4.92 -0.20
N ASP A 73 8.49 3.80 -0.59
CA ASP A 73 7.22 3.79 -1.31
C ASP A 73 6.08 4.34 -0.43
N VAL A 74 6.03 4.00 0.87
CA VAL A 74 5.04 4.52 1.82
C VAL A 74 5.18 6.04 2.01
N ASP A 75 6.41 6.54 2.14
CA ASP A 75 6.67 7.98 2.25
C ASP A 75 6.23 8.72 0.99
N HIS A 76 6.52 8.14 -0.19
CA HIS A 76 6.11 8.71 -1.47
C HIS A 76 4.58 8.76 -1.60
N LEU A 77 3.90 7.65 -1.34
CA LEU A 77 2.44 7.57 -1.42
C LEU A 77 1.78 8.51 -0.41
N SER A 78 2.33 8.63 0.80
CA SER A 78 1.82 9.59 1.80
C SER A 78 1.93 11.04 1.30
N GLY A 79 3.03 11.41 0.65
CA GLY A 79 3.19 12.72 0.00
C GLY A 79 2.18 12.95 -1.13
N GLN A 80 1.91 11.92 -1.95
CA GLN A 80 0.90 12.01 -3.00
C GLN A 80 -0.51 12.20 -2.42
N VAL A 81 -0.86 11.48 -1.34
CA VAL A 81 -2.16 11.62 -0.68
C VAL A 81 -2.37 13.04 -0.15
N LEU A 82 -1.37 13.64 0.50
CA LEU A 82 -1.46 15.02 0.98
C LEU A 82 -1.64 16.02 -0.17
N THR A 83 -0.91 15.80 -1.27
CA THR A 83 -1.01 16.65 -2.47
C THR A 83 -2.39 16.56 -3.11
N LEU A 84 -2.90 15.34 -3.29
CA LEU A 84 -4.24 15.10 -3.84
C LEU A 84 -5.34 15.66 -2.94
N GLN A 85 -5.20 15.53 -1.62
CA GLN A 85 -6.13 16.13 -0.66
C GLN A 85 -6.18 17.65 -0.79
N LYS A 86 -5.01 18.30 -0.93
CA LYS A 86 -4.95 19.74 -1.20
C LYS A 86 -5.64 20.10 -2.51
N GLN A 87 -5.36 19.36 -3.59
CA GLN A 87 -6.00 19.60 -4.90
C GLN A 87 -7.52 19.43 -4.85
N VAL A 88 -8.03 18.43 -4.12
CA VAL A 88 -9.49 18.25 -3.95
C VAL A 88 -10.10 19.41 -3.17
N SER A 89 -9.43 19.93 -2.14
CA SER A 89 -9.88 21.12 -1.41
C SER A 89 -9.93 22.35 -2.31
N ASP A 90 -8.82 22.64 -3.00
CA ASP A 90 -8.69 23.79 -3.91
C ASP A 90 -9.76 23.75 -5.02
N LEU A 91 -9.95 22.59 -5.66
CA LEU A 91 -10.97 22.40 -6.70
C LEU A 91 -12.40 22.50 -6.16
N THR A 92 -12.62 22.12 -4.90
CA THR A 92 -13.94 22.26 -4.27
C THR A 92 -14.28 23.72 -4.06
N GLU A 93 -13.32 24.52 -3.58
CA GLU A 93 -13.49 25.97 -3.43
C GLU A 93 -13.74 26.64 -4.79
N GLU A 94 -12.95 26.31 -5.81
CA GLU A 94 -13.14 26.83 -7.17
C GLU A 94 -14.52 26.47 -7.74
N ARG A 95 -14.98 25.23 -7.53
CA ARG A 95 -16.32 24.79 -7.94
C ARG A 95 -17.42 25.60 -7.26
N THR A 96 -17.29 25.88 -5.96
CA THR A 96 -18.29 26.68 -5.23
C THR A 96 -18.34 28.12 -5.74
N ALA A 97 -17.18 28.76 -5.98
CA ALA A 97 -17.13 30.10 -6.53
C ALA A 97 -17.75 30.17 -7.94
N ALA A 98 -17.46 29.17 -8.79
CA ALA A 98 -18.04 29.08 -10.13
C ALA A 98 -19.57 28.87 -10.11
N GLU A 99 -20.08 28.12 -9.12
CA GLU A 99 -21.53 27.94 -8.92
C GLU A 99 -22.21 29.27 -8.53
N ASP A 100 -21.61 30.05 -7.64
CA ASP A 100 -22.12 31.37 -7.24
C ASP A 100 -22.12 32.36 -8.42
N GLU A 101 -21.05 32.38 -9.22
CA GLU A 101 -20.97 33.20 -10.43
C GLU A 101 -22.05 32.81 -11.46
N ARG A 102 -22.25 31.51 -11.69
CA ARG A 102 -23.29 31.00 -12.57
C ARG A 102 -24.67 31.46 -12.13
N ASP A 103 -24.97 31.38 -10.83
CA ASP A 103 -26.27 31.75 -10.29
C ASP A 103 -26.51 33.27 -10.40
N SER A 104 -25.48 34.08 -10.15
CA SER A 104 -25.50 35.54 -10.38
C SER A 104 -25.74 35.89 -11.85
N LEU A 105 -25.06 35.21 -12.78
CA LEU A 105 -25.25 35.39 -14.22
C LEU A 105 -26.65 34.96 -14.68
N ALA A 106 -27.17 33.85 -14.16
CA ALA A 106 -28.53 33.37 -14.44
C ALA A 106 -29.59 34.39 -13.98
N ALA A 107 -29.40 34.99 -12.79
CA ALA A 107 -30.27 36.05 -12.29
C ALA A 107 -30.22 37.29 -13.20
N LYS A 108 -29.02 37.73 -13.62
CA LYS A 108 -28.85 38.86 -14.56
C LYS A 108 -29.53 38.57 -15.92
N LEU A 109 -29.38 37.36 -16.45
CA LEU A 109 -29.99 36.98 -17.72
C LEU A 109 -31.52 36.98 -17.64
N THR A 110 -32.07 36.54 -16.50
CA THR A 110 -33.52 36.62 -16.22
C THR A 110 -34.01 38.06 -16.17
N ALA A 111 -33.27 38.96 -15.51
CA ALA A 111 -33.60 40.37 -15.43
C ALA A 111 -33.55 41.06 -16.81
N MET A 112 -32.46 40.86 -17.56
CA MET A 112 -32.30 41.34 -18.94
C MET A 112 -33.41 40.84 -19.87
N THR A 113 -33.83 39.59 -19.72
CA THR A 113 -34.93 39.01 -20.52
C THR A 113 -36.25 39.72 -20.23
N LYS A 114 -36.56 39.99 -18.96
CA LYS A 114 -37.75 40.76 -18.57
C LYS A 114 -37.71 42.18 -19.13
N GLU A 115 -36.58 42.86 -19.03
CA GLU A 115 -36.40 44.23 -19.56
C GLU A 115 -36.56 44.28 -21.09
N ARG A 116 -35.99 43.31 -21.80
CA ARG A 116 -36.19 43.18 -23.26
C ARG A 116 -37.68 43.02 -23.59
N ASP A 117 -38.41 42.19 -22.83
CA ASP A 117 -39.82 41.93 -23.10
C ASP A 117 -40.69 43.16 -22.80
N THR A 118 -40.38 43.92 -21.76
CA THR A 118 -41.08 45.20 -21.47
C THR A 118 -40.80 46.26 -22.54
N LEU A 119 -39.55 46.41 -22.97
CA LEU A 119 -39.16 47.34 -24.05
C LEU A 119 -39.83 46.98 -25.37
N LYS A 120 -39.88 45.68 -25.72
CA LYS A 120 -40.57 45.19 -26.91
C LYS A 120 -42.07 45.47 -26.85
N ALA A 121 -42.70 45.27 -25.69
CA ALA A 121 -44.10 45.62 -25.49
C ALA A 121 -44.35 47.12 -25.64
N ALA A 122 -43.51 47.97 -25.03
CA ALA A 122 -43.60 49.43 -25.13
C ALA A 122 -43.44 49.93 -26.58
N ALA A 123 -42.47 49.38 -27.32
CA ALA A 123 -42.25 49.71 -28.73
C ALA A 123 -43.47 49.35 -29.61
N LYS A 124 -44.11 48.20 -29.34
CA LYS A 124 -45.32 47.78 -30.05
C LYS A 124 -46.52 48.71 -29.79
N VAL A 125 -46.67 49.20 -28.56
CA VAL A 125 -47.72 50.17 -28.20
C VAL A 125 -47.48 51.51 -28.89
N LYS A 126 -46.24 52.01 -28.88
CA LYS A 126 -45.87 53.27 -29.53
C LYS A 126 -46.15 53.22 -31.05
N ALA A 127 -45.70 52.16 -31.72
CA ALA A 127 -45.95 51.98 -33.15
C ALA A 127 -47.45 51.98 -33.52
N LYS A 128 -48.31 51.41 -32.66
CA LYS A 128 -49.77 51.39 -32.88
C LYS A 128 -50.41 52.77 -32.65
N GLY A 129 -49.88 53.55 -31.70
CA GLY A 129 -50.33 54.92 -31.43
C GLY A 129 -50.01 55.88 -32.58
N ASP A 130 -48.79 55.79 -33.12
CA ASP A 130 -48.35 56.64 -34.24
C ASP A 130 -49.18 56.35 -35.51
N THR A 131 -49.51 55.08 -35.80
CA THR A 131 -50.40 54.73 -36.94
C THR A 131 -51.83 55.27 -36.80
N LEU A 132 -52.37 55.34 -35.58
CA LEU A 132 -53.72 55.85 -35.32
C LEU A 132 -53.80 57.39 -35.39
N ALA A 133 -52.68 58.07 -35.18
CA ALA A 133 -52.60 59.53 -35.30
C ALA A 133 -52.51 59.98 -36.77
N GLU A 134 -51.84 59.19 -37.62
CA GLU A 134 -51.70 59.47 -39.05
C GLU A 134 -53.02 59.26 -39.83
N GLU A 135 -53.88 58.31 -39.45
CA GLU A 135 -55.19 58.06 -40.09
C GLU A 135 -56.27 59.10 -39.77
N LYS A 136 -56.06 59.95 -38.75
CA LYS A 136 -57.05 60.94 -38.28
C LYS A 136 -56.81 62.37 -38.76
N LYS A 137 -55.87 62.56 -39.68
CA LYS A 137 -55.47 63.88 -40.19
C LYS A 137 -55.71 63.98 -41.69
#